data_AF-A0A669P9F8-F1
#
_entry.id   AF-A0A669P9F8-F1
#
_cell.length_a   1.000
_cell.length_b   1.000
_cell.length_c   1.000
_cell.angle_alpha   90.00
_cell.angle_beta   90.00
_cell.angle_gamma   90.00
#
_symmetry.space_group_name_H-M   'P 1'
#
loop_
_entity.id
_entity.type
_entity.pdbx_description
1 polymer ?
#
loop_
_entity_poly.entity_id
_entity_poly.type
_entity_poly.pdbx_seq_one_letter_code
_entity_poly.pdbx_strand_id
1 'polypeptide(L)'
;MELPLGWEFEEAVFSQSRERGAGGGAGPPYSAKRCEPRWFCGETSGEEDAEVLTAHKFRADLAYREREFEKALCEYSNCLQHLPPSNIAMRRDVQEGQARCLSQLGRHKEALDIAERMRNGATNTDHLTTVLNLQFAIYRDLENVEKKIVCLQQLICLHPFNPWYWKSLAEAYMDLLQSLPPLCIPETNLHWSKQVIDSSFRISAGGEINLQPHRSDCQREGPQSCPAAETKSESAVTCSSSRAVTEMLCTSDNAGREAEGKQAACESWETDMAKDVGVKACASFVRARLLLQLTQLQQSSFALENNIKCQKEIDDKVAQFGLNENSLLQVTKVMGADLIPEKLKEEFQGEVKCIGSSALSSLVIASASEFEIKWFDILRDDLCHLDRQFSSDIHIPPLAT
;
A
#
# COMPACT_ATOMS: atom_id res chain seq x y z
N MET A 1 3.71 -33.84 -28.62
CA MET A 1 5.11 -34.09 -28.23
C MET A 1 5.55 -32.81 -27.52
N GLU A 2 5.42 -32.82 -26.19
CA GLU A 2 5.69 -31.66 -25.34
C GLU A 2 7.19 -31.42 -25.29
N LEU A 3 7.61 -30.18 -25.55
CA LEU A 3 8.98 -29.75 -25.30
C LEU A 3 9.09 -29.40 -23.81
N PRO A 4 10.03 -29.98 -23.06
CA PRO A 4 10.26 -29.58 -21.69
C PRO A 4 10.83 -28.16 -21.68
N LEU A 5 10.29 -27.31 -20.81
CA LEU A 5 10.87 -26.03 -20.38
C LEU A 5 12.19 -26.31 -19.65
N GLY A 6 13.25 -26.56 -20.42
CA GLY A 6 14.61 -26.62 -19.92
C GLY A 6 15.14 -25.20 -19.72
N TRP A 7 15.42 -24.84 -18.47
CA TRP A 7 16.32 -23.74 -18.17
C TRP A 7 17.73 -24.18 -18.57
N GLU A 8 18.13 -23.91 -19.81
CA GLU A 8 19.52 -24.00 -20.20
C GLU A 8 20.28 -22.90 -19.45
N PHE A 9 20.77 -23.26 -18.27
CA PHE A 9 21.71 -22.45 -17.53
C PHE A 9 22.99 -22.38 -18.36
N GLU A 10 23.48 -21.18 -18.69
CA GLU A 10 24.75 -21.05 -19.40
C GLU A 10 25.88 -21.63 -18.53
N GLU A 11 26.30 -22.86 -18.84
CA GLU A 11 27.41 -23.57 -18.20
C GLU A 11 28.73 -22.79 -18.30
N ALA A 12 28.79 -21.77 -19.17
CA ALA A 12 29.91 -20.85 -19.33
C ALA A 12 30.28 -20.10 -18.04
N VAL A 13 29.35 -19.90 -17.10
CA VAL A 13 29.62 -19.28 -15.78
C VAL A 13 30.55 -20.14 -14.91
N PHE A 14 30.57 -21.47 -15.15
CA PHE A 14 31.44 -22.41 -14.43
C PHE A 14 32.71 -22.78 -15.21
N SER A 15 33.01 -22.08 -16.31
CA SER A 15 34.28 -22.22 -17.02
C SER A 15 35.45 -22.02 -16.06
N GLN A 16 36.53 -22.79 -16.25
CA GLN A 16 37.72 -22.78 -15.38
C GLN A 16 38.11 -21.34 -15.00
N SER A 17 38.19 -21.10 -13.68
CA SER A 17 38.64 -19.83 -13.11
C SER A 17 39.90 -19.38 -13.83
N ARG A 18 39.88 -18.15 -14.36
CA ARG A 18 41.08 -17.49 -14.88
C ARG A 18 42.16 -17.58 -13.81
N GLU A 19 43.32 -18.18 -14.12
CA GLU A 19 44.44 -18.25 -13.18
C GLU A 19 44.74 -16.82 -12.71
N ARG A 20 44.50 -16.56 -11.42
CA ARG A 20 44.90 -15.29 -10.82
C ARG A 20 46.42 -15.26 -10.90
N GLY A 21 46.96 -14.31 -11.65
CA GLY A 21 48.40 -14.14 -11.78
C GLY A 21 49.07 -14.14 -10.41
N ALA A 22 50.24 -14.78 -10.32
CA ALA A 22 51.04 -14.98 -9.11
C ALA A 22 51.64 -13.67 -8.53
N GLY A 23 50.90 -12.56 -8.57
CA GLY A 23 51.31 -11.23 -8.12
C GLY A 23 50.56 -10.71 -6.88
N GLY A 24 49.64 -11.49 -6.30
CA GLY A 24 49.00 -11.14 -5.03
C GLY A 24 49.66 -11.93 -3.91
N GLY A 25 50.58 -11.33 -3.16
CA GLY A 25 51.12 -11.94 -1.95
C GLY A 25 49.99 -12.43 -1.04
N ALA A 26 50.19 -13.58 -0.40
CA ALA A 26 49.25 -14.13 0.57
C ALA A 26 49.02 -13.10 1.69
N GLY A 27 47.99 -12.28 1.52
CA GLY A 27 47.51 -11.39 2.56
C GLY A 27 47.16 -12.20 3.81
N PRO A 28 47.09 -11.55 4.99
CA PRO A 28 46.67 -12.24 6.19
C PRO A 28 45.36 -13.00 5.94
N PRO A 29 45.21 -14.22 6.47
CA PRO A 29 43.99 -15.00 6.30
C PRO A 29 42.79 -14.16 6.72
N TYR A 30 41.79 -14.08 5.84
CA TYR A 30 40.58 -13.33 6.12
C TYR A 30 39.94 -13.85 7.41
N SER A 31 39.86 -12.99 8.42
CA SER A 31 39.14 -13.25 9.65
C SER A 31 37.84 -12.46 9.60
N ALA A 32 36.71 -13.16 9.54
CA ALA A 32 35.40 -12.50 9.57
C ALA A 32 35.21 -11.79 10.91
N LYS A 33 34.81 -10.51 10.87
CA LYS A 33 34.44 -9.76 12.07
C LYS A 33 33.29 -10.50 12.77
N ARG A 34 33.50 -10.92 14.02
CA ARG A 34 32.44 -11.46 14.90
C ARG A 34 31.83 -10.29 15.65
N CYS A 35 30.55 -10.03 15.41
CA CYS A 35 29.82 -8.97 16.08
C CYS A 35 28.86 -9.58 17.11
N GLU A 36 28.94 -9.13 18.35
CA GLU A 36 27.99 -9.52 19.41
C GLU A 36 26.57 -8.99 19.13
N PRO A 37 25.52 -9.61 19.68
CA PRO A 37 24.17 -9.04 19.61
C PRO A 37 24.16 -7.59 20.09
N ARG A 38 23.50 -6.70 19.34
CA ARG A 38 23.43 -5.26 19.64
C ARG A 38 24.81 -4.57 19.72
N TRP A 39 25.83 -5.07 19.01
CA TRP A 39 27.17 -4.45 18.95
C TRP A 39 27.15 -2.94 18.64
N PHE A 40 26.16 -2.49 17.87
CA PHE A 40 25.97 -1.10 17.49
C PHE A 40 25.40 -0.22 18.63
N CYS A 41 24.99 -0.76 19.78
CA CYS A 41 24.43 0.01 20.89
C CYS A 41 25.49 0.59 21.84
N GLY A 42 26.74 0.12 21.80
CA GLY A 42 27.84 0.65 22.61
C GLY A 42 28.35 2.01 22.12
N GLU A 43 29.19 2.67 22.93
CA GLU A 43 29.95 3.85 22.49
C GLU A 43 30.84 3.46 21.31
N THR A 44 30.55 4.03 20.15
CA THR A 44 31.37 3.85 18.96
C THR A 44 32.62 4.71 19.12
N SER A 45 33.67 4.14 19.71
CA SER A 45 35.03 4.70 19.69
C SER A 45 35.73 4.48 18.34
N GLY A 46 34.96 4.34 17.26
CA GLY A 46 35.46 4.04 15.93
C GLY A 46 36.08 5.28 15.32
N GLU A 47 37.36 5.20 14.96
CA GLU A 47 38.08 6.27 14.23
C GLU A 47 37.54 6.43 12.79
N GLU A 48 36.77 5.45 12.29
CA GLU A 48 36.17 5.44 10.96
C GLU A 48 34.72 5.96 10.96
N ASP A 49 34.53 7.12 10.33
CA ASP A 49 33.24 7.81 10.13
C ASP A 49 32.14 6.88 9.57
N ALA A 50 32.50 5.90 8.72
CA ALA A 50 31.55 4.95 8.13
C ALA A 50 30.98 3.93 9.13
N GLU A 51 31.75 3.47 10.12
CA GLU A 51 31.28 2.53 11.14
C GLU A 51 30.31 3.22 12.11
N VAL A 52 30.59 4.48 12.45
CA VAL A 52 29.72 5.34 13.28
C VAL A 52 28.38 5.58 12.61
N LEU A 53 28.37 5.91 11.30
CA LEU A 53 27.15 6.11 10.52
C LEU A 53 26.27 4.86 10.46
N THR A 54 26.89 3.70 10.25
CA THR A 54 26.20 2.41 10.21
C THR A 54 25.59 2.08 11.57
N ALA A 55 26.30 2.37 12.66
CA ALA A 55 25.78 2.17 14.02
C ALA A 55 24.55 3.04 14.31
N HIS A 56 24.57 4.33 13.95
CA HIS A 56 23.39 5.20 14.11
C HIS A 56 22.17 4.67 13.34
N LYS A 57 22.36 4.25 12.09
CA LYS A 57 21.26 3.65 11.31
C LYS A 57 20.69 2.42 12.02
N PHE A 58 21.53 1.49 12.50
CA PHE A 58 21.06 0.30 13.20
C PHE A 58 20.40 0.59 14.55
N ARG A 59 20.86 1.60 15.29
CA ARG A 59 20.16 2.09 16.49
C ARG A 59 18.77 2.62 16.14
N ALA A 60 18.65 3.37 15.05
CA ALA A 60 17.38 3.87 14.56
C ALA A 60 16.42 2.73 14.15
N ASP A 61 16.91 1.75 13.38
CA ASP A 61 16.14 0.58 12.95
C ASP A 61 15.65 -0.24 14.16
N LEU A 62 16.50 -0.41 15.18
CA LEU A 62 16.15 -1.08 16.42
C LEU A 62 15.07 -0.29 17.19
N ALA A 63 15.26 1.01 17.38
CA ALA A 63 14.29 1.87 18.04
C ALA A 63 12.93 1.87 17.32
N TYR A 64 12.93 1.89 15.98
CA TYR A 64 11.71 1.77 15.19
C TYR A 64 10.98 0.45 15.45
N ARG A 65 11.73 -0.66 15.50
CA ARG A 65 11.19 -1.99 15.80
C ARG A 65 10.64 -2.09 17.23
N GLU A 66 11.26 -1.39 18.17
CA GLU A 66 10.81 -1.26 19.58
C GLU A 66 9.67 -0.24 19.74
N ARG A 67 9.20 0.40 18.65
CA ARG A 67 8.15 1.43 18.59
C ARG A 67 8.50 2.73 19.30
N GLU A 68 9.78 3.00 19.51
CA GLU A 68 10.30 4.26 20.04
C GLU A 68 10.50 5.26 18.89
N PHE A 69 9.41 5.73 18.28
CA PHE A 69 9.46 6.45 17.00
C PHE A 69 10.15 7.81 17.06
N GLU A 70 10.02 8.57 18.16
CA GLU A 70 10.75 9.84 18.34
C GLU A 70 12.26 9.61 18.42
N LYS A 71 12.68 8.55 19.13
CA LYS A 71 14.10 8.18 19.25
C LYS A 71 14.64 7.68 17.92
N ALA A 72 13.91 6.83 17.21
CA ALA A 72 14.27 6.37 15.88
C ALA A 72 14.44 7.55 14.92
N LEU A 73 13.52 8.51 14.94
CA LEU A 73 13.61 9.72 14.13
C LEU A 73 14.84 10.57 14.47
N CYS A 74 15.19 10.69 15.76
CA CYS A 74 16.40 11.38 16.21
C CYS A 74 17.67 10.69 15.66
N GLU A 75 17.78 9.38 15.81
CA GLU A 75 18.94 8.60 15.32
C GLU A 75 19.07 8.65 13.80
N TYR A 76 17.98 8.51 13.05
CA TYR A 76 18.00 8.69 11.60
C TYR A 76 18.43 10.11 11.20
N SER A 77 17.98 11.13 11.93
CA SER A 77 18.36 12.52 11.66
C SER A 77 19.84 12.77 11.91
N ASN A 78 20.39 12.21 12.99
CA ASN A 78 21.83 12.25 13.28
C ASN A 78 22.61 11.55 12.16
N CYS A 79 22.19 10.34 11.75
CA CYS A 79 22.79 9.62 10.64
C CYS A 79 22.79 10.47 9.35
N LEU A 80 21.67 11.11 9.03
CA LEU A 80 21.53 11.93 7.82
C LEU A 80 22.43 13.18 7.80
N GLN A 81 22.65 13.80 8.95
CA GLN A 81 23.50 14.99 9.10
C GLN A 81 24.98 14.66 8.85
N HIS A 82 25.43 13.49 9.30
CA HIS A 82 26.81 13.04 9.15
C HIS A 82 27.05 12.30 7.82
N LEU A 83 25.98 11.86 7.13
CA LEU A 83 26.09 11.15 5.86
C LEU A 83 26.69 12.03 4.75
N PRO A 84 27.76 11.61 4.05
CA PRO A 84 28.28 12.34 2.90
C PRO A 84 27.25 12.37 1.75
N PRO A 85 27.19 13.43 0.94
CA PRO A 85 26.26 13.54 -0.19
C PRO A 85 26.38 12.41 -1.22
N SER A 86 27.58 11.83 -1.37
CA SER A 86 27.86 10.73 -2.30
C SER A 86 27.23 9.39 -1.89
N ASN A 87 26.87 9.21 -0.62
CA ASN A 87 26.27 7.97 -0.13
C ASN A 87 24.74 7.96 -0.38
N ILE A 88 24.36 7.90 -1.65
CA ILE A 88 22.96 7.99 -2.10
C ILE A 88 22.12 6.82 -1.57
N ALA A 89 22.68 5.61 -1.52
CA ALA A 89 21.96 4.43 -1.07
C ALA A 89 21.52 4.55 0.39
N MET A 90 22.46 4.82 1.30
CA MET A 90 22.15 4.97 2.72
C MET A 90 21.28 6.19 3.00
N ARG A 91 21.48 7.29 2.25
CA ARG A 91 20.64 8.49 2.38
C ARG A 91 19.17 8.20 2.12
N ARG A 92 18.86 7.46 1.06
CA ARG A 92 17.46 7.10 0.74
C ARG A 92 16.84 6.22 1.81
N ASP A 93 17.58 5.21 2.26
CA ASP A 93 17.16 4.28 3.31
C ASP A 93 16.86 5.01 4.64
N VAL A 94 17.75 5.91 5.06
CA VAL A 94 17.56 6.76 6.23
C VAL A 94 16.35 7.69 6.06
N GLN A 95 16.18 8.33 4.89
CA GLN A 95 15.03 9.18 4.60
C GLN A 95 13.70 8.40 4.63
N GLU A 96 13.69 7.19 4.10
CA GLU A 96 12.55 6.27 4.17
C GLU A 96 12.20 5.93 5.63
N GLY A 97 13.22 5.65 6.45
CA GLY A 97 13.10 5.45 7.89
C GLY A 97 12.51 6.67 8.61
N GLN A 98 13.00 7.89 8.29
CA GLN A 98 12.44 9.14 8.83
C GLN A 98 10.97 9.31 8.47
N ALA A 99 10.60 9.11 7.20
CA ALA A 99 9.21 9.24 6.74
C ALA A 99 8.29 8.23 7.43
N ARG A 100 8.73 6.98 7.63
CA ARG A 100 7.98 5.98 8.40
C ARG A 100 7.78 6.39 9.85
N CYS A 101 8.83 6.87 10.53
CA CYS A 101 8.73 7.37 11.90
C CYS A 101 7.72 8.51 11.98
N LEU A 102 7.81 9.49 11.07
CA LEU A 102 6.90 10.63 11.01
C LEU A 102 5.45 10.20 10.79
N SER A 103 5.20 9.20 9.92
CA SER A 103 3.85 8.64 9.72
C SER A 103 3.30 8.04 11.02
N GLN A 104 4.10 7.25 11.73
CA GLN A 104 3.68 6.62 13.00
C GLN A 104 3.46 7.65 14.13
N LEU A 105 4.11 8.81 14.05
CA LEU A 105 3.92 9.94 14.96
C LEU A 105 2.74 10.86 14.58
N GLY A 106 1.98 10.53 13.53
CA GLY A 106 0.89 11.37 13.01
C GLY A 106 1.36 12.62 12.25
N ARG A 107 2.67 12.78 12.03
CA ARG A 107 3.29 13.92 11.31
C ARG A 107 3.29 13.66 9.80
N HIS A 108 2.13 13.31 9.25
CA HIS A 108 2.01 12.80 7.87
C HIS A 108 2.43 13.80 6.79
N LYS A 109 2.22 15.11 7.03
CA LYS A 109 2.65 16.15 6.08
C LYS A 109 4.17 16.11 5.86
N GLU A 110 4.93 16.02 6.94
CA GLU A 110 6.40 15.95 6.86
C GLU A 110 6.87 14.62 6.25
N ALA A 111 6.16 13.52 6.55
CA ALA A 111 6.43 12.23 5.92
C ALA A 111 6.23 12.29 4.40
N LEU A 112 5.17 12.93 3.93
CA LEU A 112 4.89 13.15 2.50
C LEU A 112 5.91 14.08 1.85
N ASP A 113 6.35 15.14 2.53
CA ASP A 113 7.39 16.05 2.02
C ASP A 113 8.73 15.32 1.81
N ILE A 114 9.07 14.34 2.67
CA ILE A 114 10.22 13.47 2.46
C ILE A 114 9.98 12.56 1.25
N ALA A 115 8.83 11.88 1.19
CA ALA A 115 8.52 10.96 0.10
C ALA A 115 8.52 11.65 -1.28
N GLU A 116 8.01 12.88 -1.36
CA GLU A 116 8.00 13.66 -2.61
C GLU A 116 9.41 14.06 -3.06
N ARG A 117 10.29 14.45 -2.12
CA ARG A 117 11.71 14.68 -2.44
C ARG A 117 12.40 13.41 -2.91
N MET A 118 12.10 12.26 -2.30
CA MET A 118 12.63 10.97 -2.73
C MET A 118 12.11 10.58 -4.12
N ARG A 119 10.83 10.85 -4.43
CA ARG A 119 10.23 10.64 -5.75
C ARG A 119 10.98 11.41 -6.82
N ASN A 120 11.24 12.69 -6.57
CA ASN A 120 12.00 13.56 -7.49
C ASN A 120 13.45 13.10 -7.68
N GLY A 121 14.02 12.40 -6.70
CA GLY A 121 15.35 11.79 -6.76
C GLY A 121 15.41 10.37 -7.31
N ALA A 122 14.28 9.79 -7.76
CA ALA A 122 14.26 8.42 -8.27
C ALA A 122 14.94 8.33 -9.65
N THR A 123 15.86 7.37 -9.79
CA THR A 123 16.66 7.15 -11.01
C THR A 123 16.45 5.79 -11.68
N ASN A 124 15.61 4.94 -11.10
CA ASN A 124 15.15 3.70 -11.72
C ASN A 124 13.77 3.32 -11.16
N THR A 125 13.18 2.26 -11.71
CA THR A 125 11.87 1.73 -11.32
C THR A 125 11.84 1.23 -9.88
N ASP A 126 12.92 0.65 -9.38
CA ASP A 126 13.00 0.14 -8.01
C ASP A 126 12.91 1.28 -6.99
N HIS A 127 13.67 2.35 -7.20
CA HIS A 127 13.62 3.53 -6.35
C HIS A 127 12.20 4.12 -6.33
N LEU A 128 11.57 4.24 -7.50
CA LEU A 128 10.21 4.77 -7.60
C LEU A 128 9.19 3.85 -6.92
N THR A 129 9.36 2.53 -7.04
CA THR A 129 8.51 1.52 -6.40
C THR A 129 8.56 1.63 -4.88
N THR A 130 9.74 1.80 -4.31
CA THR A 130 9.91 1.99 -2.87
C THR A 130 9.22 3.26 -2.39
N VAL A 131 9.36 4.37 -3.14
CA VAL A 131 8.71 5.64 -2.80
C VAL A 131 7.20 5.56 -2.90
N LEU A 132 6.67 4.91 -3.95
CA LEU A 132 5.23 4.69 -4.12
C LEU A 132 4.64 3.83 -3.01
N ASN A 133 5.34 2.78 -2.59
CA ASN A 133 4.94 1.96 -1.44
C ASN A 133 4.94 2.75 -0.13
N LEU A 134 5.93 3.64 0.07
CA LEU A 134 5.96 4.54 1.22
C LEU A 134 4.77 5.50 1.21
N GLN A 135 4.48 6.15 0.07
CA GLN A 135 3.31 7.03 -0.06
C GLN A 135 2.00 6.28 0.15
N PHE A 136 1.86 5.08 -0.42
CA PHE A 136 0.71 4.20 -0.19
C PHE A 136 0.50 3.91 1.30
N ALA A 137 1.57 3.56 2.03
CA ALA A 137 1.49 3.31 3.46
C ALA A 137 1.06 4.57 4.25
N ILE A 138 1.60 5.75 3.92
CA ILE A 138 1.23 7.02 4.56
C ILE A 138 -0.24 7.36 4.29
N TYR A 139 -0.71 7.22 3.05
CA TYR A 139 -2.11 7.49 2.70
C TYR A 139 -3.08 6.46 3.29
N ARG A 140 -2.63 5.22 3.50
CA ARG A 140 -3.38 4.22 4.25
C ARG A 140 -3.56 4.64 5.71
N ASP A 141 -2.50 5.10 6.36
CA ASP A 141 -2.56 5.57 7.75
C ASP A 141 -3.44 6.84 7.89
N LEU A 142 -3.51 7.68 6.84
CA LEU A 142 -4.39 8.85 6.74
C LEU A 142 -5.85 8.52 6.33
N GLU A 143 -6.17 7.26 6.04
CA GLU A 143 -7.45 6.82 5.47
C GLU A 143 -7.85 7.56 4.18
N ASN A 144 -6.88 8.07 3.41
CA ASN A 144 -7.14 8.78 2.15
C ASN A 144 -7.29 7.79 0.99
N VAL A 145 -8.52 7.35 0.75
CA VAL A 145 -8.87 6.32 -0.25
C VAL A 145 -8.44 6.72 -1.67
N GLU A 146 -8.71 7.96 -2.09
CA GLU A 146 -8.37 8.44 -3.44
C GLU A 146 -6.86 8.36 -3.70
N LYS A 147 -6.05 8.86 -2.76
CA LYS A 147 -4.59 8.84 -2.91
C LYS A 147 -4.01 7.43 -2.80
N LYS A 148 -4.61 6.54 -1.98
CA LYS A 148 -4.27 5.10 -1.97
C LYS A 148 -4.46 4.49 -3.36
N ILE A 149 -5.61 4.72 -3.98
CA ILE A 149 -5.94 4.20 -5.33
C ILE A 149 -4.91 4.70 -6.34
N VAL A 150 -4.61 6.00 -6.37
CA VAL A 150 -3.62 6.56 -7.30
C VAL A 150 -2.24 5.91 -7.11
N CYS A 151 -1.76 5.75 -5.86
CA CYS A 151 -0.48 5.08 -5.62
C CYS A 151 -0.49 3.62 -6.13
N LEU A 152 -1.59 2.89 -5.93
CA LEU A 152 -1.71 1.51 -6.38
C LEU A 152 -1.78 1.39 -7.90
N GLN A 153 -2.52 2.27 -8.59
CA GLN A 153 -2.54 2.34 -10.05
C GLN A 153 -1.13 2.60 -10.61
N GLN A 154 -0.39 3.53 -10.00
CA GLN A 154 1.00 3.81 -10.35
C GLN A 154 1.93 2.61 -10.12
N LEU A 155 1.76 1.89 -9.01
CA LEU A 155 2.51 0.65 -8.73
C LEU A 155 2.19 -0.45 -9.74
N ILE A 156 0.93 -0.58 -10.18
CA ILE A 156 0.50 -1.55 -11.19
C ILE A 156 1.02 -1.17 -12.58
N CYS A 157 1.14 0.12 -12.91
CA CYS A 157 1.81 0.54 -14.14
C CYS A 157 3.27 0.07 -14.19
N LEU A 158 3.96 0.06 -13.05
CA LEU A 158 5.34 -0.43 -12.94
C LEU A 158 5.43 -1.96 -12.85
N HIS A 159 4.46 -2.60 -12.21
CA HIS A 159 4.47 -4.03 -11.88
C HIS A 159 3.11 -4.69 -12.17
N PRO A 160 2.67 -4.75 -13.45
CA PRO A 160 1.33 -5.21 -13.81
C PRO A 160 1.07 -6.68 -13.49
N PHE A 161 2.11 -7.47 -13.26
CA PHE A 161 2.00 -8.88 -12.85
C PHE A 161 2.14 -9.12 -11.34
N ASN A 162 2.22 -8.08 -10.52
CA ASN A 162 2.25 -8.26 -9.06
C ASN A 162 0.82 -8.44 -8.50
N PRO A 163 0.45 -9.64 -8.00
CA PRO A 163 -0.91 -9.91 -7.54
C PRO A 163 -1.34 -9.07 -6.32
N TRP A 164 -0.38 -8.66 -5.48
CA TRP A 164 -0.69 -7.98 -4.23
C TRP A 164 -1.15 -6.55 -4.45
N TYR A 165 -0.59 -5.84 -5.43
CA TYR A 165 -1.06 -4.50 -5.78
C TYR A 165 -2.48 -4.53 -6.34
N TRP A 166 -2.82 -5.53 -7.16
CA TRP A 166 -4.18 -5.72 -7.66
C TRP A 166 -5.17 -6.04 -6.53
N LYS A 167 -4.80 -6.90 -5.58
CA LYS A 167 -5.63 -7.18 -4.41
C LYS A 167 -5.86 -5.92 -3.58
N SER A 168 -4.80 -5.16 -3.28
CA SER A 168 -4.92 -3.91 -2.52
C SER A 168 -5.70 -2.84 -3.28
N LEU A 169 -5.65 -2.80 -4.61
CA LEU A 169 -6.47 -1.91 -5.43
C LEU A 169 -7.95 -2.28 -5.32
N ALA A 170 -8.27 -3.58 -5.37
CA ALA A 170 -9.63 -4.06 -5.18
C ALA A 170 -10.18 -3.70 -3.79
N GLU A 171 -9.38 -3.89 -2.75
CA GLU A 171 -9.72 -3.49 -1.38
C GLU A 171 -9.94 -1.97 -1.27
N ALA A 172 -9.08 -1.15 -1.90
CA ALA A 172 -9.25 0.30 -1.91
C ALA A 172 -10.53 0.75 -2.64
N TYR A 173 -10.93 0.08 -3.72
CA TYR A 173 -12.22 0.33 -4.36
C TYR A 173 -13.40 -0.12 -3.49
N MET A 174 -13.26 -1.21 -2.73
CA MET A 174 -14.28 -1.61 -1.75
C MET A 174 -14.44 -0.59 -0.62
N ASP A 175 -13.33 -0.05 -0.11
CA ASP A 175 -13.35 1.05 0.87
C ASP A 175 -14.09 2.27 0.28
N LEU A 176 -13.80 2.62 -0.99
CA LEU A 176 -14.48 3.71 -1.69
C LEU A 176 -15.98 3.44 -1.80
N LEU A 177 -16.38 2.24 -2.23
CA LEU A 177 -17.78 1.84 -2.36
C LEU A 177 -18.54 1.93 -1.03
N GLN A 178 -17.90 1.54 0.08
CA GLN A 178 -18.49 1.64 1.42
C GLN A 178 -18.60 3.08 1.94
N SER A 179 -17.74 3.98 1.45
CA SER A 179 -17.78 5.40 1.81
C SER A 179 -18.86 6.19 1.06
N LEU A 180 -19.39 5.64 -0.04
CA LEU A 180 -20.52 6.23 -0.76
C LEU A 180 -21.80 6.13 0.09
N PRO A 181 -22.73 7.11 0.00
CA PRO A 181 -23.98 7.07 0.73
C PRO A 181 -24.75 5.77 0.46
N PRO A 182 -25.38 5.15 1.47
CA PRO A 182 -26.15 3.92 1.27
C PRO A 182 -27.34 4.21 0.35
N LEU A 183 -27.30 3.64 -0.86
CA LEU A 183 -28.41 3.64 -1.80
C LEU A 183 -29.61 2.88 -1.22
N CYS A 184 -30.80 3.48 -1.27
CA CYS A 184 -32.07 2.75 -1.17
C CYS A 184 -32.26 1.93 -2.45
N ILE A 185 -31.62 0.76 -2.53
CA ILE A 185 -31.89 -0.22 -3.59
C ILE A 185 -33.16 -1.00 -3.19
N PRO A 186 -34.18 -1.15 -4.07
CA PRO A 186 -35.30 -2.05 -3.81
C PRO A 186 -34.77 -3.46 -3.57
N GLU A 187 -35.06 -4.00 -2.39
CA GLU A 187 -34.61 -5.30 -1.94
C GLU A 187 -34.93 -6.39 -2.97
N THR A 188 -33.93 -6.79 -3.73
CA THR A 188 -33.89 -8.13 -4.32
C THR A 188 -32.52 -8.71 -3.97
N ASN A 189 -32.45 -9.29 -2.77
CA ASN A 189 -31.37 -10.15 -2.24
C ASN A 189 -29.97 -9.53 -2.01
N LEU A 190 -29.89 -8.37 -1.35
CA LEU A 190 -28.61 -7.86 -0.78
C LEU A 190 -28.71 -7.69 0.74
N HIS A 191 -28.55 -8.79 1.47
CA HIS A 191 -28.41 -8.75 2.93
C HIS A 191 -26.94 -8.45 3.28
N TRP A 192 -26.57 -7.17 3.30
CA TRP A 192 -25.32 -6.72 3.92
C TRP A 192 -25.43 -6.89 5.44
N SER A 193 -25.07 -8.07 5.94
CA SER A 193 -24.96 -8.29 7.39
C SER A 193 -23.74 -7.56 7.95
N LYS A 194 -24.02 -6.48 8.66
CA LYS A 194 -23.11 -5.83 9.60
C LYS A 194 -22.92 -6.77 10.80
N GLN A 195 -22.04 -7.76 10.67
CA GLN A 195 -21.66 -8.64 11.78
C GLN A 195 -20.24 -8.30 12.25
N VAL A 196 -20.20 -7.40 13.23
CA VAL A 196 -19.33 -7.37 14.41
C VAL A 196 -17.91 -7.96 14.22
N ILE A 197 -16.93 -7.09 13.97
CA ILE A 197 -15.55 -7.35 14.42
C ILE A 197 -15.40 -6.68 15.79
N ASP A 198 -15.93 -7.36 16.80
CA ASP A 198 -15.38 -7.27 18.16
C ASP A 198 -14.92 -8.68 18.51
N SER A 199 -13.63 -8.92 18.33
CA SER A 199 -12.97 -10.12 18.84
C SER A 199 -11.76 -9.71 19.65
N SER A 200 -12.06 -9.21 20.85
CA SER A 200 -11.16 -9.34 21.99
C SER A 200 -10.92 -10.83 22.28
N PHE A 201 -9.90 -11.42 21.64
CA PHE A 201 -9.46 -12.77 21.96
C PHE A 201 -8.75 -12.77 23.33
N ARG A 202 -9.53 -13.04 24.37
CA ARG A 202 -9.06 -13.57 25.65
C ARG A 202 -8.50 -14.98 25.40
N ILE A 203 -7.18 -15.15 25.55
CA ILE A 203 -6.55 -16.46 25.56
C ILE A 203 -6.74 -17.06 26.97
N SER A 204 -7.46 -18.18 27.02
CA SER A 204 -7.58 -19.04 28.21
C SER A 204 -6.36 -19.95 28.32
N ALA A 205 -5.91 -20.13 29.56
CA ALA A 205 -4.72 -20.86 29.98
C ALA A 205 -4.73 -22.36 29.67
N GLY A 206 -3.54 -22.94 29.49
CA GLY A 206 -3.27 -24.37 29.64
C GLY A 206 -2.10 -24.88 28.78
N GLY A 207 -0.88 -24.88 29.32
CA GLY A 207 0.29 -25.48 28.68
C GLY A 207 1.61 -24.91 29.20
N GLU A 208 2.02 -25.35 30.40
CA GLU A 208 3.29 -25.00 31.03
C GLU A 208 4.50 -25.46 30.21
N ILE A 209 5.43 -24.54 29.95
CA ILE A 209 6.86 -24.82 30.07
C ILE A 209 7.55 -23.61 30.71
N ASN A 210 8.25 -23.93 31.79
CA ASN A 210 8.79 -23.09 32.84
C ASN A 210 10.12 -22.46 32.42
N LEU A 211 10.23 -21.12 32.42
CA LEU A 211 11.47 -20.39 32.71
C LEU A 211 11.13 -19.06 33.39
N GLN A 212 11.41 -18.99 34.70
CA GLN A 212 11.28 -17.76 35.51
C GLN A 212 12.21 -16.63 35.02
N PRO A 213 11.79 -15.35 35.08
CA PRO A 213 12.69 -14.22 35.10
C PRO A 213 13.03 -13.85 36.55
N HIS A 214 14.32 -13.86 36.87
CA HIS A 214 14.84 -13.36 38.15
C HIS A 214 14.57 -11.85 38.26
N ARG A 215 13.82 -11.51 39.31
CA ARG A 215 13.66 -10.15 39.82
C ARG A 215 15.00 -9.70 40.40
N SER A 216 15.50 -8.54 39.97
CA SER A 216 16.51 -7.79 40.71
C SER A 216 15.90 -6.46 41.11
N ASP A 217 15.73 -6.30 42.41
CA ASP A 217 15.47 -5.04 43.09
C ASP A 217 16.60 -4.05 42.81
N CYS A 218 16.27 -2.83 42.40
CA CYS A 218 17.11 -1.67 42.67
C CYS A 218 16.23 -0.54 43.21
N GLN A 219 16.62 -0.13 44.41
CA GLN A 219 16.02 0.82 45.32
C GLN A 219 15.83 2.22 44.74
N ARG A 220 14.81 2.86 45.31
CA ARG A 220 14.38 4.24 45.21
C ARG A 220 15.38 5.17 45.90
N GLU A 221 15.87 6.20 45.21
CA GLU A 221 16.23 7.49 45.83
C GLU A 221 15.82 8.64 44.89
N GLY A 222 14.97 9.53 45.38
CA GLY A 222 14.82 10.89 44.82
C GLY A 222 15.91 11.81 45.40
N PRO A 223 16.04 13.07 44.94
CA PRO A 223 14.98 14.05 45.16
C PRO A 223 14.72 15.06 44.02
N GLN A 224 13.43 15.34 43.83
CA GLN A 224 12.76 16.63 43.63
C GLN A 224 13.63 17.91 43.51
N SER A 225 13.46 18.67 42.42
CA SER A 225 13.12 20.11 42.42
C SER A 225 13.07 20.72 41.00
N CYS A 226 11.94 21.35 40.67
CA CYS A 226 11.84 22.36 39.60
C CYS A 226 12.20 23.75 40.17
N PRO A 227 12.53 24.72 39.30
CA PRO A 227 11.92 26.03 39.46
C PRO A 227 11.33 26.56 38.16
N ALA A 228 10.16 27.17 38.31
CA ALA A 228 9.51 28.03 37.33
C ALA A 228 10.17 29.41 37.32
N ALA A 229 10.16 30.06 36.15
CA ALA A 229 10.27 31.51 36.05
C ALA A 229 9.30 32.00 34.97
N GLU A 230 8.25 32.67 35.43
CA GLU A 230 7.40 33.56 34.63
C GLU A 230 8.20 34.80 34.23
N THR A 231 7.95 35.35 33.04
CA THR A 231 7.89 36.82 32.89
C THR A 231 7.01 37.18 31.70
N LYS A 232 5.92 37.89 32.03
CA LYS A 232 5.02 38.60 31.13
C LYS A 232 5.72 39.77 30.44
N SER A 233 5.28 40.12 29.24
CA SER A 233 5.01 41.52 28.91
C SER A 233 3.83 41.63 27.94
N GLU A 234 2.90 42.51 28.31
CA GLU A 234 1.64 42.84 27.66
C GLU A 234 1.79 44.05 26.73
N SER A 235 0.99 44.09 25.65
CA SER A 235 0.21 45.27 25.21
C SER A 235 -0.73 44.76 24.09
N ALA A 236 -2.05 44.62 24.26
CA ALA A 236 -3.11 45.56 24.63
C ALA A 236 -3.37 46.64 23.57
N VAL A 237 -4.33 46.38 22.66
CA VAL A 237 -5.33 47.37 22.22
C VAL A 237 -6.71 46.69 22.12
N THR A 238 -7.61 47.25 22.93
CA THR A 238 -9.06 47.10 23.17
C THR A 238 -9.88 47.44 21.90
N CYS A 239 -11.08 46.91 21.60
CA CYS A 239 -12.38 47.15 22.26
C CYS A 239 -13.46 46.35 21.47
N SER A 240 -14.23 45.42 22.09
CA SER A 240 -15.61 45.59 22.60
C SER A 240 -16.65 45.96 21.51
N SER A 241 -17.82 45.32 21.35
CA SER A 241 -18.76 44.76 22.33
C SER A 241 -19.89 43.93 21.67
N SER A 242 -20.34 42.89 22.39
CA SER A 242 -21.71 42.37 22.57
C SER A 242 -22.80 42.50 21.50
N ARG A 243 -23.45 41.37 21.15
CA ARG A 243 -24.82 41.01 21.66
C ARG A 243 -25.30 39.67 21.09
N ALA A 244 -25.77 38.80 21.99
CA ALA A 244 -26.67 37.70 21.68
C ALA A 244 -28.07 38.25 21.38
N VAL A 245 -28.73 37.74 20.33
CA VAL A 245 -30.19 37.77 20.19
C VAL A 245 -30.65 36.46 19.55
N THR A 246 -31.58 35.85 20.25
CA THR A 246 -32.36 34.65 19.98
C THR A 246 -33.24 34.79 18.73
N GLU A 247 -33.27 33.73 17.92
CA GLU A 247 -34.42 33.16 17.19
C GLU A 247 -35.46 34.09 16.54
N MET A 248 -35.60 34.01 15.21
CA MET A 248 -36.88 34.25 14.55
C MET A 248 -37.01 33.42 13.28
N LEU A 249 -37.87 32.41 13.37
CA LEU A 249 -38.49 31.67 12.29
C LEU A 249 -39.23 32.66 11.35
N CYS A 250 -39.04 32.55 10.04
CA CYS A 250 -39.98 33.05 9.05
C CYS A 250 -40.04 32.07 7.87
N THR A 251 -41.15 31.35 7.85
CA THR A 251 -41.72 30.58 6.77
C THR A 251 -41.80 31.39 5.47
N SER A 252 -41.32 30.80 4.37
CA SER A 252 -41.84 31.09 3.04
C SER A 252 -41.89 29.77 2.27
N ASP A 253 -43.02 29.08 2.42
CA ASP A 253 -43.47 28.08 1.47
C ASP A 253 -43.67 28.73 0.10
N ASN A 254 -43.04 28.14 -0.92
CA ASN A 254 -43.68 27.66 -2.15
C ASN A 254 -42.79 27.87 -3.39
N ALA A 255 -42.03 26.84 -3.74
CA ALA A 255 -41.67 26.50 -5.12
C ALA A 255 -41.23 25.03 -5.20
N GLY A 256 -42.11 24.13 -4.76
CA GLY A 256 -42.01 22.71 -5.09
C GLY A 256 -42.31 22.51 -6.56
N ARG A 257 -41.25 22.31 -7.38
CA ARG A 257 -41.27 21.59 -8.67
C ARG A 257 -39.92 21.49 -9.41
N GLU A 258 -38.79 21.79 -8.76
CA GLU A 258 -37.45 21.57 -9.33
C GLU A 258 -36.55 20.61 -8.53
N ALA A 259 -37.03 20.07 -7.40
CA ALA A 259 -36.24 19.18 -6.54
C ALA A 259 -36.21 17.74 -7.07
N GLU A 260 -37.31 17.21 -7.61
CA GLU A 260 -37.40 15.82 -8.09
C GLU A 260 -36.47 15.53 -9.28
N GLY A 261 -36.30 16.48 -10.20
CA GLY A 261 -35.40 16.31 -11.36
C GLY A 261 -33.91 16.36 -11.00
N LYS A 262 -33.54 17.13 -9.96
CA LYS A 262 -32.14 17.20 -9.47
C LYS A 262 -31.82 16.01 -8.55
N GLN A 263 -32.79 15.59 -7.74
CA GLN A 263 -32.67 14.43 -6.86
C GLN A 263 -32.56 13.14 -7.68
N ALA A 264 -33.45 12.91 -8.66
CA ALA A 264 -33.41 11.73 -9.50
C ALA A 264 -32.15 11.66 -10.40
N ALA A 265 -31.67 12.80 -10.90
CA ALA A 265 -30.43 12.86 -11.66
C ALA A 265 -29.18 12.60 -10.79
N CYS A 266 -29.19 13.05 -9.53
CA CYS A 266 -28.13 12.78 -8.55
C CYS A 266 -28.14 11.30 -8.13
N GLU A 267 -29.32 10.74 -7.86
CA GLU A 267 -29.50 9.32 -7.53
C GLU A 267 -29.09 8.39 -8.67
N SER A 268 -29.38 8.75 -9.93
CA SER A 268 -28.91 7.99 -11.09
C SER A 268 -27.39 8.03 -11.25
N TRP A 269 -26.78 9.20 -11.05
CA TRP A 269 -25.33 9.37 -11.14
C TRP A 269 -24.59 8.60 -10.02
N GLU A 270 -25.11 8.61 -8.79
CA GLU A 270 -24.54 7.89 -7.65
C GLU A 270 -24.65 6.38 -7.83
N THR A 271 -25.78 5.92 -8.37
CA THR A 271 -26.00 4.50 -8.71
C THR A 271 -25.03 4.04 -9.78
N ASP A 272 -24.84 4.83 -10.83
CA ASP A 272 -23.92 4.51 -11.93
C ASP A 272 -22.46 4.51 -11.46
N MET A 273 -22.08 5.45 -10.59
CA MET A 273 -20.75 5.49 -9.97
C MET A 273 -20.49 4.28 -9.07
N ALA A 274 -21.44 3.92 -8.20
CA ALA A 274 -21.28 2.77 -7.32
C ALA A 274 -21.12 1.46 -8.11
N LYS A 275 -21.87 1.30 -9.21
CA LYS A 275 -21.72 0.18 -10.14
C LYS A 275 -20.35 0.15 -10.80
N ASP A 276 -19.89 1.30 -11.33
CA ASP A 276 -18.56 1.42 -11.95
C ASP A 276 -17.44 1.06 -10.98
N VAL A 277 -17.46 1.58 -9.75
CA VAL A 277 -16.49 1.25 -8.70
C VAL A 277 -16.57 -0.23 -8.32
N GLY A 278 -17.77 -0.80 -8.24
CA GLY A 278 -17.98 -2.23 -7.98
C GLY A 278 -17.37 -3.12 -9.06
N VAL A 279 -17.54 -2.78 -10.33
CA VAL A 279 -16.92 -3.49 -11.46
C VAL A 279 -15.39 -3.42 -11.38
N LYS A 280 -14.83 -2.23 -11.09
CA LYS A 280 -13.38 -2.04 -10.92
C LYS A 280 -12.82 -2.87 -9.77
N ALA A 281 -13.53 -2.94 -8.64
CA ALA A 281 -13.14 -3.77 -7.50
C ALA A 281 -13.15 -5.27 -7.86
N CYS A 282 -14.23 -5.76 -8.45
CA CYS A 282 -14.36 -7.15 -8.88
C CYS A 282 -13.29 -7.53 -9.91
N ALA A 283 -13.10 -6.70 -10.94
CA ALA A 283 -12.08 -6.92 -11.97
C ALA A 283 -10.67 -6.99 -11.38
N SER A 284 -10.35 -6.09 -10.45
CA SER A 284 -9.06 -6.08 -9.74
C SER A 284 -8.84 -7.34 -8.89
N PHE A 285 -9.89 -7.82 -8.20
CA PHE A 285 -9.84 -9.10 -7.48
C PHE A 285 -9.61 -10.29 -8.42
N VAL A 286 -10.37 -10.38 -9.51
CA VAL A 286 -10.23 -11.45 -10.51
C VAL A 286 -8.81 -11.45 -11.09
N ARG A 287 -8.26 -10.28 -11.41
CA ARG A 287 -6.88 -10.12 -11.88
C ARG A 287 -5.87 -10.62 -10.84
N ALA A 288 -6.01 -10.21 -9.59
CA ALA A 288 -5.13 -10.67 -8.51
C ALA A 288 -5.13 -12.20 -8.38
N ARG A 289 -6.31 -12.84 -8.44
CA ARG A 289 -6.45 -14.29 -8.39
C ARG A 289 -5.77 -14.99 -9.57
N LEU A 290 -5.95 -14.49 -10.79
CA LEU A 290 -5.30 -15.06 -11.97
C LEU A 290 -3.77 -15.01 -11.88
N LEU A 291 -3.22 -13.91 -11.37
CA LEU A 291 -1.77 -13.76 -11.15
C LEU A 291 -1.24 -14.69 -10.05
N LEU A 292 -2.03 -14.89 -8.99
CA LEU A 292 -1.71 -15.87 -7.94
C LEU A 292 -1.68 -17.30 -8.50
N GLN A 293 -2.66 -17.66 -9.33
CA GLN A 293 -2.69 -18.98 -9.99
C GLN A 293 -1.48 -19.19 -10.91
N LEU A 294 -1.08 -18.16 -11.64
CA LEU A 294 0.07 -18.22 -12.53
C LEU A 294 1.39 -18.54 -11.79
N THR A 295 1.59 -17.94 -10.62
CA THR A 295 2.81 -18.14 -9.82
C THR A 295 2.76 -19.39 -8.93
N GLN A 296 1.58 -20.02 -8.80
CA GLN A 296 1.35 -21.13 -7.87
C GLN A 296 2.27 -22.32 -8.11
N LEU A 297 2.52 -22.69 -9.38
CA LEU A 297 3.36 -23.84 -9.75
C LEU A 297 4.84 -23.65 -9.37
N GLN A 298 5.27 -22.40 -9.21
CA GLN A 298 6.66 -22.05 -8.86
C GLN A 298 6.85 -21.91 -7.34
N GLN A 299 5.76 -21.93 -6.57
CA GLN A 299 5.79 -21.70 -5.13
C GLN A 299 5.72 -23.01 -4.35
N SER A 300 6.33 -23.02 -3.16
CA SER A 300 6.30 -24.15 -2.23
C SER A 300 6.20 -23.69 -0.78
N SER A 301 5.91 -24.61 0.13
CA SER A 301 5.84 -24.36 1.58
C SER A 301 4.88 -23.19 1.94
N PHE A 302 5.29 -22.31 2.84
CA PHE A 302 4.51 -21.17 3.34
C PHE A 302 4.07 -20.20 2.23
N ALA A 303 4.89 -20.03 1.18
CA ALA A 303 4.52 -19.15 0.06
C ALA A 303 3.29 -19.68 -0.70
N LEU A 304 3.28 -20.99 -0.97
CA LEU A 304 2.15 -21.66 -1.63
C LEU A 304 0.90 -21.66 -0.74
N GLU A 305 1.06 -21.91 0.56
CA GLU A 305 -0.05 -21.87 1.52
C GLU A 305 -0.71 -20.47 1.56
N ASN A 306 0.11 -19.42 1.68
CA ASN A 306 -0.37 -18.04 1.68
C ASN A 306 -1.07 -17.68 0.37
N ASN A 307 -0.54 -18.12 -0.77
CA ASN A 307 -1.16 -17.94 -2.07
C ASN A 307 -2.56 -18.59 -2.13
N ILE A 308 -2.67 -19.89 -1.81
CA ILE A 308 -3.95 -20.62 -1.82
C ILE A 308 -4.97 -19.98 -0.88
N LYS A 309 -4.53 -19.56 0.31
CA LYS A 309 -5.39 -18.86 1.28
C LYS A 309 -5.92 -17.55 0.68
N CYS A 310 -5.04 -16.76 0.08
CA CYS A 310 -5.38 -15.49 -0.55
C CYS A 310 -6.36 -15.68 -1.72
N GLN A 311 -6.20 -16.72 -2.55
CA GLN A 311 -7.15 -17.02 -3.63
C GLN A 311 -8.55 -17.29 -3.08
N LYS A 312 -8.67 -18.06 -1.99
CA LYS A 312 -9.97 -18.33 -1.34
C LYS A 312 -10.61 -17.05 -0.80
N GLU A 313 -9.83 -16.22 -0.12
CA GLU A 313 -10.32 -14.90 0.36
C GLU A 313 -10.83 -14.04 -0.80
N ILE A 314 -10.15 -14.07 -1.94
CA ILE A 314 -10.57 -13.36 -3.15
C ILE A 314 -11.86 -13.96 -3.71
N ASP A 315 -11.98 -15.29 -3.79
CA ASP A 315 -13.20 -15.96 -4.28
C ASP A 315 -14.41 -15.60 -3.42
N ASP A 316 -14.25 -15.60 -2.10
CA ASP A 316 -15.31 -15.18 -1.16
C ASP A 316 -15.73 -13.72 -1.37
N LYS A 317 -14.78 -12.84 -1.70
CA LYS A 317 -15.05 -11.42 -2.01
C LYS A 317 -15.71 -11.26 -3.37
N VAL A 318 -15.26 -11.99 -4.39
CA VAL A 318 -15.84 -11.95 -5.75
C VAL A 318 -17.29 -12.46 -5.72
N ALA A 319 -17.59 -13.49 -4.93
CA ALA A 319 -18.95 -13.99 -4.74
C ALA A 319 -19.92 -12.94 -4.18
N GLN A 320 -19.43 -11.99 -3.36
CA GLN A 320 -20.26 -10.91 -2.78
C GLN A 320 -20.75 -9.91 -3.83
N PHE A 321 -20.15 -9.84 -5.02
CA PHE A 321 -20.61 -8.95 -6.10
C PHE A 321 -21.85 -9.51 -6.83
N GLY A 322 -22.24 -10.76 -6.59
CA GLY A 322 -23.47 -11.34 -7.16
C GLY A 322 -23.49 -11.46 -8.69
N LEU A 323 -22.32 -11.43 -9.34
CA LEU A 323 -22.22 -11.57 -10.79
C LEU A 323 -22.67 -12.96 -11.23
N ASN A 324 -23.44 -13.01 -12.32
CA ASN A 324 -23.75 -14.29 -12.98
C ASN A 324 -22.48 -14.91 -13.61
N GLU A 325 -22.53 -16.21 -13.88
CA GLU A 325 -21.39 -16.97 -14.40
C GLU A 325 -20.85 -16.40 -15.73
N ASN A 326 -21.74 -15.95 -16.63
CA ASN A 326 -21.34 -15.37 -17.91
C ASN A 326 -20.56 -14.05 -17.72
N SER A 327 -21.02 -13.19 -16.80
CA SER A 327 -20.37 -11.91 -16.49
C SER A 327 -19.00 -12.16 -15.84
N LEU A 328 -18.93 -13.09 -14.89
CA LEU A 328 -17.66 -13.47 -14.25
C LEU A 328 -16.67 -14.07 -15.25
N LEU A 329 -17.15 -14.87 -16.20
CA LEU A 329 -16.33 -15.42 -17.28
C LEU A 329 -15.77 -14.32 -18.18
N GLN A 330 -16.57 -13.30 -18.52
CA GLN A 330 -16.11 -12.15 -19.29
C GLN A 330 -15.06 -11.34 -18.53
N VAL A 331 -15.30 -11.02 -17.25
CA VAL A 331 -14.31 -10.33 -16.40
C VAL A 331 -13.01 -11.13 -16.35
N THR A 332 -13.09 -12.45 -16.17
CA THR A 332 -11.93 -13.34 -16.16
C THR A 332 -11.18 -13.32 -17.49
N LYS A 333 -11.89 -13.32 -18.62
CA LYS A 333 -11.30 -13.28 -19.96
C LYS A 333 -10.57 -11.96 -20.20
N VAL A 334 -11.20 -10.83 -19.91
CA VAL A 334 -10.60 -9.50 -20.12
C VAL A 334 -9.38 -9.31 -19.21
N MET A 335 -9.53 -9.60 -17.92
CA MET A 335 -8.46 -9.47 -16.95
C MET A 335 -7.36 -10.54 -17.08
N GLY A 336 -7.54 -11.53 -17.96
CA GLY A 336 -6.55 -12.57 -18.26
C GLY A 336 -5.90 -12.44 -19.65
N ALA A 337 -6.32 -11.48 -20.47
CA ALA A 337 -5.99 -11.44 -21.90
C ALA A 337 -4.48 -11.31 -22.21
N ASP A 338 -3.71 -10.70 -21.31
CA ASP A 338 -2.26 -10.52 -21.41
C ASP A 338 -1.45 -11.57 -20.65
N LEU A 339 -2.09 -12.50 -19.90
CA LEU A 339 -1.43 -13.56 -19.14
C LEU A 339 -1.03 -14.75 -20.03
N ILE A 340 -0.32 -14.47 -21.13
CA ILE A 340 0.22 -15.48 -22.04
C ILE A 340 1.71 -15.71 -21.77
N PRO A 341 2.23 -16.96 -21.88
CA PRO A 341 3.61 -17.31 -21.56
C PRO A 341 4.68 -16.43 -22.22
N GLU A 342 4.42 -15.96 -23.44
CA GLU A 342 5.35 -15.14 -24.23
C GLU A 342 5.56 -13.75 -23.60
N LYS A 343 4.47 -13.08 -23.21
CA LYS A 343 4.52 -11.75 -22.58
C LYS A 343 5.13 -11.80 -21.19
N LEU A 344 4.91 -12.90 -20.47
CA LEU A 344 5.48 -13.11 -19.14
C LEU A 344 7.01 -13.22 -19.22
N LYS A 345 7.55 -13.99 -20.17
CA LYS A 345 9.00 -14.15 -20.34
C LYS A 345 9.72 -12.84 -20.63
N GLU A 346 9.13 -11.97 -21.44
CA GLU A 346 9.70 -10.68 -21.81
C GLU A 346 9.82 -9.73 -20.60
N GLU A 347 8.82 -9.72 -19.72
CA GLU A 347 8.79 -8.81 -18.57
C GLU A 347 9.65 -9.30 -17.40
N PHE A 348 9.74 -10.63 -17.17
CA PHE A 348 10.66 -11.20 -16.17
C PHE A 348 12.14 -11.08 -16.57
N GLN A 349 12.43 -10.78 -17.84
CA GLN A 349 13.78 -10.51 -18.35
C GLN A 349 14.11 -9.01 -18.43
N GLY A 350 13.19 -8.14 -18.02
CA GLY A 350 13.41 -6.70 -17.99
C GLY A 350 14.51 -6.33 -16.97
N GLU A 351 15.74 -6.18 -17.42
CA GLU A 351 16.82 -5.61 -16.59
C GLU A 351 16.39 -4.27 -15.99
N VAL A 352 16.83 -4.00 -14.75
CA VAL A 352 16.66 -2.69 -14.09
C VAL A 352 17.43 -1.65 -14.89
N LYS A 353 16.78 -1.04 -15.88
CA LYS A 353 17.35 0.03 -16.66
C LYS A 353 17.35 1.29 -15.81
N CYS A 354 18.52 1.91 -15.65
CA CYS A 354 18.63 3.27 -15.17
C CYS A 354 18.01 4.19 -16.23
N ILE A 355 16.72 4.44 -16.08
CA ILE A 355 15.94 5.32 -16.94
C ILE A 355 15.95 6.69 -16.26
N GLY A 356 16.29 7.76 -16.99
CA GLY A 356 16.31 9.11 -16.41
C GLY A 356 14.96 9.51 -15.80
N SER A 357 14.96 10.39 -14.79
CA SER A 357 13.77 10.82 -14.02
C SER A 357 12.57 11.21 -14.91
N SER A 358 12.80 11.84 -16.06
CA SER A 358 11.74 12.20 -17.01
C SER A 358 11.05 10.98 -17.63
N ALA A 359 11.80 9.94 -18.00
CA ALA A 359 11.24 8.74 -18.61
C ALA A 359 10.64 7.78 -17.56
N LEU A 360 11.13 7.81 -16.31
CA LEU A 360 10.45 7.19 -15.18
C LEU A 360 9.11 7.84 -14.88
N SER A 361 9.06 9.18 -14.96
CA SER A 361 7.80 9.89 -14.82
C SER A 361 6.86 9.45 -15.94
N SER A 362 7.30 9.37 -17.20
CA SER A 362 6.46 8.89 -18.31
C SER A 362 5.87 7.49 -18.12
N LEU A 363 6.59 6.57 -17.46
CA LEU A 363 6.07 5.22 -17.14
C LEU A 363 4.88 5.25 -16.17
N VAL A 364 4.77 6.30 -15.36
CA VAL A 364 3.81 6.43 -14.25
C VAL A 364 2.86 7.62 -14.43
N ILE A 365 3.08 8.44 -15.48
CA ILE A 365 2.27 9.59 -15.88
C ILE A 365 0.94 9.18 -16.53
N ALA A 366 0.68 7.88 -16.71
CA ALA A 366 -0.67 7.44 -17.06
C ALA A 366 -1.65 8.05 -16.04
N SER A 367 -2.47 8.99 -16.50
CA SER A 367 -3.51 9.59 -15.68
C SER A 367 -4.39 8.48 -15.10
N ALA A 368 -5.06 8.73 -13.97
CA ALA A 368 -6.01 7.75 -13.45
C ALA A 368 -7.02 7.30 -14.53
N SER A 369 -7.42 8.22 -15.41
CA SER A 369 -8.22 7.93 -16.60
C SER A 369 -7.53 7.00 -17.61
N GLU A 370 -6.25 7.19 -17.93
CA GLU A 370 -5.53 6.29 -18.85
C GLU A 370 -5.38 4.89 -18.27
N PHE A 371 -5.13 4.77 -16.96
CA PHE A 371 -5.12 3.49 -16.28
C PHE A 371 -6.47 2.79 -16.39
N GLU A 372 -7.55 3.51 -16.08
CA GLU A 372 -8.89 2.96 -16.13
C GLU A 372 -9.30 2.57 -17.55
N ILE A 373 -8.96 3.39 -18.55
CA ILE A 373 -9.22 3.06 -19.96
C ILE A 373 -8.48 1.76 -20.35
N LYS A 374 -7.20 1.65 -19.97
CA LYS A 374 -6.40 0.46 -20.30
C LYS A 374 -6.98 -0.82 -19.72
N TRP A 375 -7.43 -0.79 -18.47
CA TRP A 375 -7.74 -2.01 -17.71
C TRP A 375 -9.23 -2.31 -17.56
N PHE A 376 -10.11 -1.31 -17.62
CA PHE A 376 -11.53 -1.48 -17.28
C PHE A 376 -12.50 -1.06 -18.38
N ASP A 377 -12.07 -0.35 -19.43
CA ASP A 377 -12.99 0.22 -20.44
C ASP A 377 -13.82 -0.84 -21.16
N ILE A 378 -13.16 -1.93 -21.58
CA ILE A 378 -13.81 -3.07 -22.25
C ILE A 378 -14.91 -3.67 -21.36
N LEU A 379 -14.70 -3.70 -20.03
CA LEU A 379 -15.70 -4.24 -19.10
C LEU A 379 -16.92 -3.33 -18.95
N ARG A 380 -16.73 -2.02 -19.08
CA ARG A 380 -17.80 -1.03 -18.95
C ARG A 380 -18.82 -1.21 -20.07
N ASP A 381 -18.35 -1.33 -21.29
CA ASP A 381 -19.21 -1.48 -22.47
C ASP A 381 -19.94 -2.83 -22.48
N ASP A 382 -19.21 -3.93 -22.24
CA ASP A 382 -19.75 -5.29 -22.37
C ASP A 382 -20.74 -5.65 -21.25
N LEU A 383 -20.51 -5.20 -20.00
CA LEU A 383 -21.42 -5.47 -18.89
C LEU A 383 -22.72 -4.64 -19.00
N CYS A 384 -22.63 -3.41 -19.52
CA CYS A 384 -23.82 -2.61 -19.82
C CYS A 384 -24.71 -3.24 -20.91
N HIS A 385 -24.12 -3.97 -21.86
CA HIS A 385 -24.87 -4.70 -22.88
C HIS A 385 -25.56 -5.96 -22.34
N LEU A 386 -24.93 -6.67 -21.39
CA LEU A 386 -25.50 -7.88 -20.79
C LEU A 386 -26.76 -7.57 -19.95
N ASP A 387 -26.74 -6.51 -19.14
CA ASP A 387 -27.90 -6.07 -18.34
C ASP A 387 -29.11 -5.70 -19.22
N ARG A 388 -28.85 -5.13 -20.41
CA ARG A 388 -29.90 -4.79 -21.39
C ARG A 388 -30.52 -6.02 -22.05
N GLN A 389 -29.72 -7.05 -22.31
CA GLN A 389 -30.17 -8.25 -23.01
C GLN A 389 -31.19 -9.06 -22.19
N PHE A 390 -31.06 -9.08 -20.86
CA PHE A 390 -32.04 -9.72 -19.97
C PHE A 390 -33.30 -8.88 -19.74
N SER A 391 -33.20 -7.55 -19.82
CA SER A 391 -34.36 -6.67 -19.69
C SER A 391 -35.32 -6.77 -20.90
N SER A 392 -34.80 -7.16 -22.08
CA SER A 392 -35.60 -7.43 -23.28
C SER A 392 -36.27 -8.81 -23.32
N ASP A 393 -35.81 -9.77 -22.50
CA ASP A 393 -36.38 -11.13 -22.49
C ASP A 393 -37.58 -11.29 -21.55
N ILE A 394 -37.97 -10.24 -20.81
CA ILE A 394 -39.27 -10.14 -20.14
C ILE A 394 -40.32 -9.62 -21.13
N HIS A 395 -40.52 -10.34 -22.23
CA HIS A 395 -41.70 -10.13 -23.07
C HIS A 395 -42.87 -10.91 -22.46
N ILE A 396 -43.78 -10.16 -21.83
CA ILE A 396 -45.11 -10.61 -21.39
C ILE A 396 -45.82 -11.29 -22.59
N PRO A 397 -46.26 -12.56 -22.49
CA PRO A 397 -47.03 -13.18 -23.57
C PRO A 397 -48.41 -12.48 -23.67
N PRO A 398 -48.98 -12.34 -24.88
CA PRO A 398 -50.24 -11.65 -25.05
C PRO A 398 -51.35 -12.43 -24.36
N LEU A 399 -52.07 -11.74 -23.48
CA LEU A 399 -53.29 -12.26 -22.86
C LEU A 399 -54.33 -12.43 -23.98
N ALA A 400 -54.58 -13.69 -24.36
CA ALA A 400 -55.66 -14.02 -25.27
C ALA A 400 -57.01 -13.75 -24.59
N THR A 401 -57.84 -12.92 -25.24
CA THR A 401 -59.29 -12.86 -25.03
C THR A 401 -59.99 -13.23 -26.32
#